data_AF-A0A6V8DVR5-F1
#
_entry.id   AF-A0A6V8DVR5-F1
#
_cell.length_a   1.000
_cell.length_b   1.000
_cell.length_c   1.000
_cell.angle_alpha   90.00
_cell.angle_beta   90.00
_cell.angle_gamma   90.00
#
_symmetry.space_group_name_H-M   'P 1'
#
loop_
_entity.id
_entity.type
_entity.pdbx_description
1 polymer ?
#
loop_
_entity_poly.entity_id
_entity_poly.type
_entity_poly.pdbx_seq_one_letter_code
_entity_poly.pdbx_strand_id
1 'polypeptide(L)'
;MSRREAQALIWERCEILMREFVKSAYSYSSLPNPPLELPDFPAIVPESPESLVNQARGLYLIDRSGFNHRLSVIVNERTPDYVKRNIDPETAKQKWMSNNVNSISETLICRISRDWLSAALDEDAPDTDRWYMGVSLLIGLALSGSEDARKEGFHLLSSIAMAKKPGTWAAMISGPHQIDWSPANDPHSDEPPHPSGVLAASNILDSLTRGDDSSSEVLPYWLENLTANKQLCDLLEVDRRL
;
A
#
# COMPACT_ATOMS: atom_id res chain seq x y z
N MET A 1 3.57 9.99 -36.03
CA MET A 1 2.82 9.47 -34.87
C MET A 1 2.97 10.46 -33.73
N SER A 2 1.90 11.11 -33.27
CA SER A 2 2.00 12.04 -32.15
C SER A 2 2.46 11.26 -30.92
N ARG A 3 3.61 11.64 -30.36
CA ARG A 3 4.16 11.03 -29.15
C ARG A 3 3.13 11.23 -28.04
N ARG A 4 2.45 10.17 -27.59
CA ARG A 4 1.56 10.26 -26.42
C ARG A 4 2.39 10.77 -25.24
N GLU A 5 1.87 11.75 -24.51
CA GLU A 5 2.53 12.29 -23.32
C GLU A 5 2.74 11.18 -22.29
N ALA A 6 3.91 11.14 -21.63
CA ALA A 6 4.28 10.07 -20.71
C ALA A 6 3.25 9.89 -19.58
N GLN A 7 2.69 11.00 -19.11
CA GLN A 7 1.62 11.02 -18.12
C GLN A 7 0.37 10.25 -18.55
N ALA A 8 -0.05 10.37 -19.82
CA ALA A 8 -1.21 9.65 -20.33
C ALA A 8 -0.97 8.14 -20.37
N LEU A 9 0.25 7.71 -20.73
CA LEU A 9 0.64 6.30 -20.71
C LEU A 9 0.67 5.73 -19.28
N ILE A 10 1.19 6.50 -18.31
CA ILE A 10 1.21 6.11 -16.89
C ILE A 10 -0.23 6.00 -16.36
N TRP A 11 -1.10 6.94 -16.72
CA TRP A 11 -2.51 6.88 -16.34
C TRP A 11 -3.20 5.62 -16.85
N GLU A 12 -3.06 5.32 -18.15
CA GLU A 12 -3.63 4.12 -18.77
C GLU A 12 -3.06 2.85 -18.13
N ARG A 13 -1.76 2.82 -17.85
CA ARG A 13 -1.12 1.66 -17.19
C ARG A 13 -1.61 1.47 -15.76
N CYS A 14 -1.82 2.54 -14.99
CA CYS A 14 -2.39 2.45 -13.64
C CYS A 14 -3.80 1.86 -13.67
N GLU A 15 -4.65 2.25 -14.63
CA GLU A 15 -6.00 1.66 -14.76
C GLU A 15 -5.94 0.14 -15.05
N ILE A 16 -5.00 -0.28 -15.90
CA ILE A 16 -4.76 -1.70 -16.18
C ILE A 16 -4.29 -2.43 -14.93
N LEU A 17 -3.25 -1.92 -14.26
CA LEU A 17 -2.71 -2.51 -13.03
C LEU A 17 -3.75 -2.61 -11.92
N MET A 18 -4.57 -1.58 -11.74
CA MET A 18 -5.66 -1.59 -10.76
C MET A 18 -6.62 -2.74 -10.99
N ARG A 19 -7.01 -2.98 -12.26
CA ARG A 19 -7.85 -4.13 -12.62
C ARG A 19 -7.15 -5.46 -12.36
N GLU A 20 -5.88 -5.57 -12.76
CA GLU A 20 -5.08 -6.80 -12.60
C GLU A 20 -4.94 -7.17 -11.12
N PHE A 21 -4.54 -6.21 -10.28
CA PHE A 21 -4.31 -6.41 -8.85
C PHE A 21 -5.59 -6.65 -8.06
N VAL A 22 -6.67 -5.91 -8.35
CA VAL A 22 -7.96 -6.18 -7.69
C VAL A 22 -8.41 -7.59 -8.00
N LYS A 23 -8.27 -8.06 -9.25
CA LYS A 23 -8.65 -9.44 -9.62
C LYS A 23 -7.76 -10.49 -8.98
N SER A 24 -6.44 -10.27 -8.96
CA SER A 24 -5.51 -11.24 -8.38
C SER A 24 -5.69 -11.40 -6.87
N ALA A 25 -6.15 -10.35 -6.17
CA ALA A 25 -6.44 -10.43 -4.74
C ALA A 25 -7.54 -11.44 -4.37
N TYR A 26 -8.40 -11.84 -5.32
CA TYR A 26 -9.43 -12.86 -5.12
C TYR A 26 -8.97 -14.29 -5.47
N SER A 27 -7.73 -14.47 -5.94
CA SER A 27 -7.27 -15.77 -6.45
C SER A 27 -7.16 -16.86 -5.38
N TYR A 28 -6.87 -16.49 -4.12
CA TYR A 28 -6.48 -17.44 -3.08
C TYR A 28 -7.40 -17.44 -1.85
N SER A 29 -7.93 -16.29 -1.45
CA SER A 29 -8.88 -16.17 -0.34
C SER A 29 -9.88 -15.05 -0.60
N SER A 30 -10.94 -15.02 0.21
CA SER A 30 -11.78 -13.82 0.31
C SER A 30 -10.97 -12.65 0.87
N LEU A 31 -11.34 -11.43 0.50
CA LEU A 31 -10.75 -10.23 1.10
C LEU A 31 -11.06 -10.20 2.62
N PRO A 32 -10.11 -9.77 3.45
CA PRO A 32 -10.36 -9.62 4.88
C PRO A 32 -11.39 -8.51 5.15
N ASN A 33 -12.14 -8.66 6.24
CA ASN A 33 -13.03 -7.60 6.71
C ASN A 33 -12.22 -6.43 7.31
N PRO A 34 -12.74 -5.20 7.25
CA PRO A 34 -12.05 -4.05 7.84
C PRO A 34 -11.94 -4.22 9.35
N PRO A 35 -10.83 -3.76 9.96
CA PRO A 35 -10.69 -3.81 11.41
C PRO A 35 -11.55 -2.76 12.12
N LEU A 36 -11.87 -1.65 11.44
CA LEU A 36 -12.69 -0.56 11.94
C LEU A 36 -13.97 -0.45 11.11
N GLU A 37 -15.11 -0.35 11.79
CA GLU A 37 -16.40 -0.11 11.17
C GLU A 37 -17.29 0.70 12.12
N LEU A 38 -18.24 1.45 11.57
CA LEU A 38 -19.25 2.15 12.37
C LEU A 38 -20.46 1.23 12.54
N PRO A 39 -21.02 1.08 13.76
CA PRO A 39 -22.17 0.20 14.00
C PRO A 39 -23.38 0.48 13.09
N ASP A 40 -23.61 1.76 12.78
CA ASP A 40 -24.72 2.21 11.92
C ASP A 40 -24.42 2.08 10.41
N PHE A 41 -23.15 1.86 10.05
CA PHE A 41 -22.67 1.74 8.66
C PHE A 41 -21.73 0.53 8.54
N PRO A 42 -22.28 -0.70 8.61
CA PRO A 42 -21.47 -1.91 8.56
C PRO A 42 -20.77 -2.06 7.21
N ALA A 43 -19.62 -2.75 7.20
CA ALA A 43 -18.89 -3.00 5.97
C ALA A 43 -19.69 -3.84 4.97
N ILE A 44 -19.78 -3.37 3.73
CA ILE A 44 -20.45 -4.08 2.63
C ILE A 44 -19.39 -4.82 1.82
N VAL A 45 -19.33 -6.14 1.98
CA VAL A 45 -18.41 -6.99 1.21
C VAL A 45 -18.74 -6.88 -0.29
N PRO A 46 -17.75 -6.65 -1.17
CA PRO A 46 -17.99 -6.58 -2.61
C PRO A 46 -18.52 -7.92 -3.16
N GLU A 47 -19.60 -7.85 -3.93
CA GLU A 47 -20.28 -9.05 -4.49
C GLU A 47 -19.40 -9.86 -5.46
N SER A 48 -18.49 -9.18 -6.16
CA SER A 48 -17.60 -9.78 -7.15
C SER A 48 -16.34 -8.95 -7.36
N PRO A 49 -15.24 -9.55 -7.87
CA PRO A 49 -14.05 -8.81 -8.26
C PRO A 49 -14.37 -7.69 -9.27
N GLU A 50 -15.27 -7.94 -10.22
CA GLU A 50 -15.71 -6.96 -11.21
C GLU A 50 -16.41 -5.75 -10.60
N SER A 51 -17.23 -5.97 -9.56
CA SER A 51 -17.87 -4.88 -8.81
C SER A 51 -16.82 -3.98 -8.17
N LEU A 52 -15.85 -4.58 -7.47
CA LEU A 52 -14.77 -3.83 -6.83
C LEU A 52 -13.85 -3.11 -7.83
N VAL A 53 -13.55 -3.74 -8.98
CA VAL A 53 -12.81 -3.10 -10.08
C VAL A 53 -13.54 -1.85 -10.58
N ASN A 54 -14.88 -1.91 -10.71
CA ASN A 54 -15.65 -0.76 -11.18
C ASN A 54 -15.66 0.37 -10.14
N GLN A 55 -15.75 0.05 -8.85
CA GLN A 55 -15.65 1.04 -7.77
C GLN A 55 -14.27 1.71 -7.75
N ALA A 56 -13.20 0.91 -7.71
CA ALA A 56 -11.82 1.39 -7.70
C ALA A 56 -11.51 2.24 -8.93
N ARG A 57 -11.93 1.79 -10.11
CA ARG A 57 -11.78 2.56 -11.36
C ARG A 57 -12.58 3.85 -11.31
N GLY A 58 -13.82 3.82 -10.82
CA GLY A 58 -14.67 5.01 -10.69
C GLY A 58 -13.99 6.09 -9.85
N LEU A 59 -13.49 5.72 -8.67
CA LEU A 59 -12.77 6.62 -7.77
C LEU A 59 -11.45 7.12 -8.38
N TYR A 60 -10.70 6.24 -9.03
CA TYR A 60 -9.48 6.61 -9.74
C TYR A 60 -9.73 7.62 -10.86
N LEU A 61 -10.79 7.42 -11.66
CA LEU A 61 -11.10 8.28 -12.80
C LEU A 61 -11.48 9.70 -12.40
N ILE A 62 -12.12 9.87 -11.24
CA ILE A 62 -12.50 11.20 -10.72
C ILE A 62 -11.34 11.89 -9.99
N ASP A 63 -10.38 11.15 -9.41
CA ASP A 63 -9.24 11.70 -8.67
C ASP A 63 -8.05 12.11 -9.58
N ARG A 64 -8.33 12.98 -10.56
CA ARG A 64 -7.28 13.51 -11.45
C ARG A 64 -6.23 14.35 -10.71
N SER A 65 -6.66 15.13 -9.73
CA SER A 65 -5.77 15.96 -8.91
C SER A 65 -4.83 15.11 -8.07
N GLY A 66 -5.33 14.08 -7.38
CA GLY A 66 -4.51 13.21 -6.56
C GLY A 66 -3.50 12.42 -7.39
N PHE A 67 -3.89 11.93 -8.57
CA PHE A 67 -2.93 11.34 -9.51
C PHE A 67 -1.81 12.29 -9.90
N ASN A 68 -2.14 13.52 -10.31
CA ASN A 68 -1.14 14.51 -10.72
C ASN A 68 -0.17 14.82 -9.57
N HIS A 69 -0.70 14.94 -8.36
CA HIS A 69 0.11 15.15 -7.16
C HIS A 69 1.06 13.98 -6.90
N ARG A 70 0.54 12.75 -6.81
CA ARG A 70 1.35 11.53 -6.59
C ARG A 70 2.41 11.36 -7.66
N LEU A 71 2.05 11.55 -8.93
CA LEU A 71 2.98 11.46 -10.05
C LEU A 71 4.11 12.50 -9.93
N SER A 72 3.77 13.75 -9.62
CA SER A 72 4.77 14.80 -9.44
C SER A 72 5.76 14.45 -8.33
N VAL A 73 5.27 13.97 -7.19
CA VAL A 73 6.11 13.57 -6.06
C VAL A 73 7.03 12.40 -6.45
N ILE A 74 6.48 11.33 -7.03
CA ILE A 74 7.26 10.15 -7.47
C ILE A 74 8.35 10.57 -8.46
N VAL A 75 8.00 11.39 -9.45
CA VAL A 75 8.96 11.82 -10.46
C VAL A 75 10.05 12.69 -9.83
N ASN A 76 9.73 13.58 -8.91
CA ASN A 76 10.75 14.41 -8.23
C ASN A 76 11.74 13.56 -7.40
N GLU A 77 11.23 12.55 -6.69
CA GLU A 77 12.03 11.63 -5.89
C GLU A 77 12.91 10.71 -6.76
N ARG A 78 12.35 10.11 -7.81
CA ARG A 78 13.01 9.05 -8.59
C ARG A 78 13.83 9.53 -9.79
N THR A 79 13.61 10.76 -10.26
CA THR A 79 14.35 11.27 -11.43
C THR A 79 15.85 11.35 -11.12
N PRO A 80 16.72 10.67 -11.90
CA PRO A 80 18.17 10.71 -11.70
C PRO A 80 18.79 12.08 -11.95
N ASP A 81 19.93 12.35 -11.32
CA ASP A 81 20.64 13.63 -11.44
C ASP A 81 21.03 13.99 -12.88
N TYR A 82 21.40 13.00 -13.72
CA TYR A 82 21.75 13.26 -15.11
C TYR A 82 20.57 13.75 -15.96
N VAL A 83 19.33 13.40 -15.57
CA VAL A 83 18.11 13.90 -16.21
C VAL A 83 17.85 15.33 -15.73
N LYS A 84 17.98 15.58 -14.42
CA LYS A 84 17.80 16.91 -13.81
C LYS A 84 18.79 17.94 -14.36
N ARG A 85 20.02 17.53 -14.63
CA ARG A 85 21.12 18.39 -15.13
C ARG A 85 21.20 18.46 -16.66
N ASN A 86 20.21 17.95 -17.39
CA ASN A 86 20.20 18.01 -18.84
C ASN A 86 20.10 19.47 -19.35
N ILE A 87 20.57 19.73 -20.57
CA ILE A 87 20.42 21.05 -21.22
C ILE A 87 18.93 21.38 -21.44
N ASP A 88 18.12 20.36 -21.72
CA ASP A 88 16.66 20.44 -21.77
C ASP A 88 16.05 19.45 -20.73
N PRO A 89 15.92 19.89 -19.46
CA PRO A 89 15.43 19.04 -18.38
C PRO A 89 14.01 18.52 -18.62
N GLU A 90 13.13 19.30 -19.24
CA GLU A 90 11.73 18.92 -19.39
C GLU A 90 11.58 17.82 -20.44
N THR A 91 12.22 17.96 -21.60
CA THR A 91 12.23 16.89 -22.62
C THR A 91 12.93 15.63 -22.10
N ALA A 92 14.03 15.79 -21.35
CA ALA A 92 14.75 14.66 -20.75
C ALA A 92 13.87 13.92 -19.72
N LYS A 93 13.16 14.67 -18.87
CA LYS A 93 12.20 14.14 -17.88
C LYS A 93 11.06 13.39 -18.55
N GLN A 94 10.43 13.96 -19.59
CA GLN A 94 9.38 13.29 -20.36
C GLN A 94 9.88 11.97 -20.96
N LYS A 95 11.08 11.97 -21.55
CA LYS A 95 11.69 10.75 -22.10
C LYS A 95 11.97 9.71 -21.01
N TRP A 96 12.49 10.14 -19.85
CA TRP A 96 12.72 9.25 -18.71
C TRP A 96 11.42 8.66 -18.19
N MET A 97 10.37 9.47 -18.01
CA MET A 97 9.04 9.00 -17.59
C MET A 97 8.48 7.97 -18.58
N SER A 98 8.56 8.22 -19.89
CA SER A 98 8.13 7.26 -20.92
C SER A 98 8.88 5.93 -20.85
N ASN A 99 10.15 5.94 -20.46
CA ASN A 99 10.95 4.72 -20.33
C ASN A 99 10.69 3.96 -19.01
N ASN A 100 10.05 4.59 -18.03
CA ASN A 100 9.83 4.05 -16.69
C ASN A 100 8.33 3.90 -16.36
N VAL A 101 7.46 3.81 -17.37
CA VAL A 101 6.00 3.76 -17.20
C VAL A 101 5.58 2.67 -16.23
N ASN A 102 6.10 1.45 -16.36
CA ASN A 102 5.70 0.32 -15.50
C ASN A 102 6.07 0.57 -14.03
N SER A 103 7.35 0.86 -13.75
CA SER A 103 7.82 1.12 -12.39
C SER A 103 7.10 2.31 -11.75
N ILE A 104 6.93 3.42 -12.47
CA ILE A 104 6.21 4.59 -11.94
C ILE A 104 4.73 4.24 -11.66
N SER A 105 4.09 3.46 -12.52
CA SER A 105 2.69 3.07 -12.35
C SER A 105 2.49 2.17 -11.14
N GLU A 106 3.37 1.18 -10.93
CA GLU A 106 3.33 0.32 -9.73
C GLU A 106 3.48 1.14 -8.45
N THR A 107 4.45 2.05 -8.39
CA THR A 107 4.63 2.96 -7.24
C THR A 107 3.40 3.82 -7.02
N LEU A 108 2.76 4.29 -8.10
CA LEU A 108 1.57 5.10 -8.01
C LEU A 108 0.39 4.30 -7.43
N ILE A 109 0.21 3.04 -7.85
CA ILE A 109 -0.79 2.15 -7.28
C ILE A 109 -0.49 1.85 -5.81
N CYS A 110 0.77 1.66 -5.43
CA CYS A 110 1.17 1.51 -4.03
C CYS A 110 0.77 2.74 -3.19
N ARG A 111 0.99 3.96 -3.70
CA ARG A 111 0.54 5.21 -3.04
C ARG A 111 -0.98 5.33 -2.96
N ILE A 112 -1.71 4.94 -4.00
CA ILE A 112 -3.18 4.92 -3.97
C ILE A 112 -3.69 3.93 -2.91
N SER A 113 -3.14 2.72 -2.87
CA SER A 113 -3.48 1.70 -1.85
C SER A 113 -3.23 2.24 -0.45
N ARG A 114 -2.08 2.88 -0.20
CA ARG A 114 -1.77 3.55 1.07
C ARG A 114 -2.79 4.62 1.44
N ASP A 115 -3.18 5.50 0.51
CA ASP A 115 -4.13 6.57 0.78
C ASP A 115 -5.53 6.03 1.10
N TRP A 116 -5.97 4.99 0.38
CA TRP A 116 -7.24 4.33 0.64
C TRP A 116 -7.24 3.59 1.97
N LEU A 117 -6.16 2.88 2.30
CA LEU A 117 -5.99 2.25 3.61
C LEU A 117 -5.89 3.28 4.75
N SER A 118 -5.30 4.45 4.50
CA SER A 118 -5.26 5.54 5.48
C SER A 118 -6.65 6.09 5.80
N ALA A 119 -7.52 6.22 4.79
CA ALA A 119 -8.92 6.60 5.00
C ALA A 119 -9.73 5.47 5.66
N ALA A 120 -9.47 4.22 5.30
CA ALA A 120 -10.15 3.06 5.88
C ALA A 120 -9.80 2.83 7.36
N LEU A 121 -8.56 3.14 7.75
CA LEU A 121 -8.04 2.99 9.11
C LEU A 121 -8.14 4.29 9.92
N ASP A 122 -9.07 5.18 9.55
CA ASP A 122 -9.38 6.37 10.32
C ASP A 122 -10.28 6.02 11.51
N GLU A 123 -9.76 6.16 12.73
CA GLU A 123 -10.47 5.80 13.96
C GLU A 123 -11.75 6.64 14.17
N ASP A 124 -11.74 7.89 13.72
CA ASP A 124 -12.86 8.81 13.88
C ASP A 124 -13.92 8.62 12.79
N ALA A 125 -13.51 8.17 11.60
CA ALA A 125 -14.37 8.08 10.41
C ALA A 125 -13.89 6.99 9.43
N PRO A 126 -13.98 5.71 9.79
CA PRO A 126 -13.45 4.63 8.96
C PRO A 126 -14.23 4.47 7.66
N ASP A 127 -13.52 4.42 6.53
CA ASP A 127 -14.10 4.22 5.19
C ASP A 127 -13.99 2.74 4.76
N THR A 128 -15.06 1.99 5.00
CA THR A 128 -15.12 0.54 4.72
C THR A 128 -15.19 0.22 3.22
N ASP A 129 -15.59 1.15 2.36
CA ASP A 129 -15.53 0.97 0.90
C ASP A 129 -14.07 1.08 0.42
N ARG A 130 -13.35 2.11 0.89
CA ARG A 130 -11.91 2.27 0.62
C ARG A 130 -11.06 1.17 1.22
N TRP A 131 -11.52 0.51 2.27
CA TRP A 131 -10.86 -0.68 2.80
C TRP A 131 -10.70 -1.75 1.72
N TYR A 132 -11.79 -2.21 1.11
CA TYR A 132 -11.74 -3.31 0.13
C TYR A 132 -10.92 -2.92 -1.10
N MET A 133 -11.05 -1.67 -1.56
CA MET A 133 -10.24 -1.15 -2.67
C MET A 133 -8.75 -1.08 -2.30
N GLY A 134 -8.41 -0.57 -1.11
CA GLY A 134 -7.02 -0.43 -0.66
C GLY A 134 -6.34 -1.78 -0.42
N VAL A 135 -7.02 -2.70 0.29
CA VAL A 135 -6.48 -4.01 0.66
C VAL A 135 -6.33 -4.93 -0.54
N SER A 136 -7.26 -4.89 -1.51
CA SER A 136 -7.14 -5.66 -2.74
C SER A 136 -5.95 -5.20 -3.59
N LEU A 137 -5.68 -3.89 -3.66
CA LEU A 137 -4.47 -3.40 -4.32
C LEU A 137 -3.19 -3.81 -3.60
N LEU A 138 -3.18 -3.78 -2.25
CA LEU A 138 -2.02 -4.23 -1.47
C LEU A 138 -1.73 -5.72 -1.71
N ILE A 139 -2.75 -6.58 -1.62
CA ILE A 139 -2.62 -8.02 -1.88
C ILE A 139 -2.16 -8.24 -3.32
N GLY A 140 -2.80 -7.60 -4.31
CA GLY A 140 -2.47 -7.81 -5.71
C GLY A 140 -1.06 -7.34 -6.08
N LEU A 141 -0.60 -6.21 -5.52
CA LEU A 141 0.79 -5.72 -5.65
C LEU A 141 1.80 -6.69 -5.04
N ALA A 142 1.49 -7.25 -3.87
CA ALA A 142 2.35 -8.21 -3.19
C ALA A 142 2.40 -9.55 -3.95
N LEU A 143 1.26 -10.03 -4.44
CA LEU A 143 1.14 -11.24 -5.27
C LEU A 143 1.93 -11.13 -6.59
N SER A 144 2.16 -9.93 -7.11
CA SER A 144 2.92 -9.72 -8.34
C SER A 144 4.45 -9.61 -8.12
N GLY A 145 4.95 -9.83 -6.90
CA GLY A 145 6.39 -9.66 -6.60
C GLY A 145 6.88 -8.21 -6.60
N SER A 146 5.98 -7.21 -6.56
CA SER A 146 6.39 -5.81 -6.77
C SER A 146 7.44 -5.35 -5.75
N GLU A 147 8.51 -4.71 -6.24
CA GLU A 147 9.57 -4.18 -5.38
C GLU A 147 9.04 -3.10 -4.42
N ASP A 148 8.05 -2.31 -4.85
CA ASP A 148 7.39 -1.32 -4.00
C ASP A 148 6.59 -1.98 -2.87
N ALA A 149 5.88 -3.09 -3.18
CA ALA A 149 5.19 -3.88 -2.16
C ALA A 149 6.16 -4.51 -1.17
N ARG A 150 7.29 -5.03 -1.65
CA ARG A 150 8.36 -5.58 -0.80
C ARG A 150 8.88 -4.56 0.21
N LYS A 151 9.13 -3.31 -0.22
CA LYS A 151 9.71 -2.24 0.62
C LYS A 151 8.70 -1.61 1.57
N GLU A 152 7.51 -1.27 1.09
CA GLU A 152 6.55 -0.45 1.84
C GLU A 152 5.40 -1.27 2.43
N GLY A 153 5.13 -2.46 1.88
CA GLY A 153 3.94 -3.22 2.18
C GLY A 153 3.88 -3.76 3.61
N PHE A 154 5.04 -4.08 4.23
CA PHE A 154 5.06 -4.51 5.62
C PHE A 154 4.59 -3.39 6.58
N HIS A 155 4.90 -2.12 6.28
CA HIS A 155 4.40 -1.00 7.08
C HIS A 155 2.87 -0.89 6.99
N LEU A 156 2.30 -1.13 5.80
CA LEU A 156 0.85 -1.16 5.60
C LEU A 156 0.23 -2.36 6.32
N LEU A 157 0.84 -3.54 6.24
CA LEU A 157 0.39 -4.74 6.95
C LEU A 157 0.39 -4.53 8.47
N SER A 158 1.45 -3.95 9.03
CA SER A 158 1.50 -3.61 10.45
C SER A 158 0.44 -2.56 10.82
N SER A 159 0.21 -1.56 9.96
CA SER A 159 -0.85 -0.56 10.18
C SER A 159 -2.24 -1.19 10.21
N ILE A 160 -2.49 -2.17 9.33
CA ILE A 160 -3.71 -3.00 9.34
C ILE A 160 -3.82 -3.77 10.65
N ALA A 161 -2.75 -4.45 11.08
CA ALA A 161 -2.74 -5.23 12.31
C ALA A 161 -3.01 -4.36 13.56
N MET A 162 -2.48 -3.14 13.56
CA MET A 162 -2.72 -2.16 14.63
C MET A 162 -4.09 -1.47 14.52
N ALA A 163 -4.79 -1.59 13.39
CA ALA A 163 -5.97 -0.80 13.04
C ALA A 163 -5.75 0.72 13.16
N LYS A 164 -4.59 1.19 12.69
CA LYS A 164 -4.20 2.61 12.74
C LYS A 164 -3.77 3.10 11.35
N LYS A 165 -3.90 4.40 11.10
CA LYS A 165 -3.41 5.02 9.85
C LYS A 165 -1.93 4.69 9.60
N PRO A 166 -1.52 4.47 8.34
CA PRO A 166 -0.11 4.28 8.00
C PRO A 166 0.77 5.45 8.47
N GLY A 167 1.70 5.15 9.37
CA GLY A 167 2.66 6.12 9.92
C GLY A 167 2.26 6.77 11.26
N THR A 168 1.14 6.37 11.89
CA THR A 168 0.73 6.93 13.19
C THR A 168 1.03 6.03 14.39
N TRP A 169 1.14 4.71 14.20
CA TRP A 169 1.35 3.74 15.29
C TRP A 169 2.82 3.50 15.63
N ALA A 170 3.72 3.69 14.67
CA ALA A 170 5.15 3.75 14.93
C ALA A 170 5.41 5.11 15.56
N ALA A 171 5.20 5.20 16.86
CA ALA A 171 5.40 6.42 17.61
C ALA A 171 6.78 7.01 17.26
N MET A 172 6.80 8.33 17.04
CA MET A 172 7.97 9.11 16.61
C MET A 172 9.25 8.52 17.19
N ILE A 173 10.22 8.18 16.35
CA ILE A 173 11.56 7.77 16.80
C ILE A 173 12.27 9.03 17.37
N SER A 174 11.74 9.56 18.46
CA SER A 174 12.50 10.42 19.33
C SER A 174 13.48 9.47 20.00
N GLY A 175 14.74 9.53 19.57
CA GLY A 175 15.83 8.80 20.20
C GLY A 175 16.65 9.78 21.05
N PRO A 176 17.65 9.29 21.81
CA PRO A 176 18.49 10.13 22.67
C PRO A 176 19.16 11.33 21.99
N HIS A 177 19.19 11.36 20.65
CA HIS A 177 19.75 12.41 19.82
C HIS A 177 18.75 13.49 19.38
N GLN A 178 17.44 13.35 19.68
CA GLN A 178 16.43 14.36 19.38
C GLN A 178 16.13 15.25 20.60
N ILE A 179 15.89 16.54 20.35
CA ILE A 179 15.67 17.55 21.40
C ILE A 179 14.41 17.28 22.22
N ASP A 180 13.42 16.63 21.61
CA ASP A 180 12.14 16.29 22.25
C ASP A 180 12.15 14.91 22.93
N TRP A 181 13.31 14.24 23.00
CA TRP A 181 13.42 12.92 23.64
C TRP A 181 13.53 13.02 25.16
N SER A 182 12.76 12.19 25.85
CA SER A 182 12.86 11.97 27.29
C SER A 182 12.67 10.49 27.57
N PRO A 183 13.41 9.89 28.54
CA PRO A 183 13.17 8.50 28.96
C PRO A 183 11.76 8.27 29.54
N ALA A 184 11.01 9.34 29.85
CA ALA A 184 9.60 9.25 30.24
C ALA A 184 8.63 9.27 29.03
N ASN A 185 9.11 9.66 27.85
CA ASN A 185 8.38 9.73 26.58
C ASN A 185 8.97 8.75 25.55
N ASP A 186 9.62 7.67 26.02
CA ASP A 186 10.09 6.62 25.11
C ASP A 186 8.84 6.09 24.39
N PRO A 187 8.78 6.16 23.04
CA PRO A 187 7.58 5.85 22.28
C PRO A 187 7.42 4.34 22.16
N HIS A 188 7.25 3.67 23.29
CA HIS A 188 6.59 2.38 23.31
C HIS A 188 5.10 2.68 23.15
N SER A 189 4.60 2.53 21.92
CA SER A 189 3.18 2.29 21.71
C SER A 189 2.83 0.98 22.41
N ASP A 190 2.52 1.05 23.70
CA ASP A 190 2.04 -0.08 24.51
C ASP A 190 0.62 -0.52 24.12
N GLU A 191 0.00 0.15 23.14
CA GLU A 191 -1.32 -0.22 22.64
C GLU A 191 -1.24 -1.57 21.93
N PRO A 192 -2.00 -2.59 22.38
CA PRO A 192 -1.96 -3.91 21.78
C PRO A 192 -2.54 -3.89 20.36
N PRO A 193 -2.07 -4.75 19.44
CA PRO A 193 -2.65 -4.89 18.11
C PRO A 193 -4.15 -5.19 18.15
N HIS A 194 -4.91 -4.62 17.21
CA HIS A 194 -6.35 -4.76 17.16
C HIS A 194 -6.75 -6.18 16.73
N PRO A 195 -7.62 -6.90 17.45
CA PRO A 195 -7.96 -8.30 17.12
C PRO A 195 -8.43 -8.51 15.68
N SER A 196 -9.36 -7.66 15.19
CA SER A 196 -9.82 -7.73 13.79
C SER A 196 -8.72 -7.35 12.79
N GLY A 197 -7.78 -6.49 13.21
CA GLY A 197 -6.64 -6.09 12.38
C GLY A 197 -5.65 -7.24 12.21
N VAL A 198 -5.33 -7.94 13.31
CA VAL A 198 -4.48 -9.13 13.30
C VAL A 198 -5.09 -10.22 12.41
N LEU A 199 -6.40 -10.45 12.50
CA LEU A 199 -7.09 -11.39 11.61
C LEU A 199 -6.98 -10.97 10.13
N ALA A 200 -7.18 -9.69 9.83
CA ALA A 200 -7.04 -9.17 8.47
C ALA A 200 -5.61 -9.34 7.94
N ALA A 201 -4.60 -8.99 8.74
CA ALA A 201 -3.20 -9.14 8.39
C ALA A 201 -2.79 -10.61 8.21
N SER A 202 -3.28 -11.51 9.07
CA SER A 202 -3.04 -12.95 8.94
C SER A 202 -3.61 -13.51 7.62
N ASN A 203 -4.84 -13.11 7.25
CA ASN A 203 -5.45 -13.51 5.98
C ASN A 203 -4.63 -13.01 4.77
N ILE A 204 -4.05 -11.81 4.85
CA ILE A 204 -3.15 -11.30 3.81
C ILE A 204 -1.91 -12.19 3.71
N LEU A 205 -1.25 -12.50 4.82
CA LEU A 205 -0.06 -13.37 4.83
C LEU A 205 -0.38 -14.77 4.26
N ASP A 206 -1.52 -15.36 4.63
CA ASP A 206 -1.98 -16.65 4.09
C ASP A 206 -2.18 -16.62 2.57
N SER A 207 -2.64 -15.48 2.03
CA SER A 207 -2.77 -15.30 0.58
C SER A 207 -1.40 -15.29 -0.09
N LEU A 208 -0.43 -14.59 0.49
CA LEU A 208 0.92 -14.45 -0.07
C LEU A 208 1.72 -15.76 -0.02
N THR A 209 1.47 -16.63 0.96
CA THR A 209 2.08 -17.97 1.02
C THR A 209 1.69 -18.84 -0.18
N ARG A 210 0.56 -18.56 -0.84
CA ARG A 210 0.04 -19.36 -1.96
C ARG A 210 0.44 -18.79 -3.34
N GLY A 211 0.97 -17.58 -3.40
CA GLY A 211 1.45 -16.96 -4.64
C GLY A 211 2.93 -17.25 -4.88
N ASP A 212 3.27 -17.71 -6.09
CA ASP A 212 4.65 -18.10 -6.45
C ASP A 212 5.62 -16.92 -6.31
N ASP A 213 5.31 -15.78 -6.94
CA ASP A 213 6.16 -14.58 -6.90
C ASP A 213 6.17 -13.96 -5.49
N SER A 214 5.01 -13.83 -4.84
CA SER A 214 4.94 -13.27 -3.48
C SER A 214 5.69 -14.09 -2.45
N SER A 215 5.63 -15.42 -2.54
CA SER A 215 6.28 -16.31 -1.56
C SER A 215 7.81 -16.22 -1.60
N SER A 216 8.39 -15.84 -2.75
CA SER A 216 9.83 -15.74 -2.94
C SER A 216 10.37 -14.31 -2.85
N GLU A 217 9.61 -13.32 -3.35
CA GLU A 217 10.10 -11.95 -3.50
C GLU A 217 9.61 -10.99 -2.40
N VAL A 218 8.42 -11.21 -1.83
CA VAL A 218 7.77 -10.24 -0.92
C VAL A 218 7.67 -10.78 0.51
N LEU A 219 7.07 -11.96 0.67
CA LEU A 219 6.75 -12.55 1.97
C LEU A 219 7.99 -12.70 2.89
N PRO A 220 9.15 -13.20 2.42
CA PRO A 220 10.32 -13.34 3.30
C PRO A 220 10.76 -12.00 3.91
N TYR A 221 10.73 -10.92 3.11
CA TYR A 221 11.08 -9.58 3.56
C TYR A 221 10.07 -9.05 4.58
N TRP A 222 8.78 -9.28 4.36
CA TRP A 222 7.75 -8.86 5.31
C TRP A 222 7.89 -9.61 6.63
N LEU A 223 8.08 -10.94 6.60
CA LEU A 223 8.28 -11.74 7.80
C LEU A 223 9.52 -11.31 8.58
N GLU A 224 10.65 -11.09 7.88
CA GLU A 224 11.89 -10.58 8.49
C GLU A 224 11.64 -9.25 9.22
N ASN A 225 10.98 -8.28 8.57
CA ASN A 225 10.68 -6.99 9.20
C ASN A 225 9.69 -7.10 10.37
N LEU A 226 8.76 -8.05 10.33
CA LEU A 226 7.82 -8.29 11.44
C LEU A 226 8.50 -8.88 12.69
N THR A 227 9.63 -9.59 12.56
CA THR A 227 10.39 -10.09 13.72
C THR A 227 10.86 -8.99 14.66
N ALA A 228 11.03 -7.76 14.15
CA ALA A 228 11.42 -6.60 14.94
C ALA A 228 10.32 -6.13 15.92
N ASN A 229 9.05 -6.47 15.68
CA ASN A 229 7.95 -6.18 16.58
C ASN A 229 7.45 -7.46 17.25
N LYS A 230 7.85 -7.68 18.50
CA LYS A 230 7.54 -8.90 19.25
C LYS A 230 6.04 -9.21 19.32
N GLN A 231 5.20 -8.22 19.56
CA GLN A 231 3.74 -8.44 19.67
C GLN A 231 3.16 -8.92 18.34
N LEU A 232 3.50 -8.26 17.23
CA LEU A 232 3.04 -8.67 15.90
C LEU A 232 3.66 -10.00 15.46
N CYS A 233 4.92 -10.25 15.81
CA CYS A 233 5.61 -11.51 15.54
C CYS A 233 4.86 -12.70 16.15
N ASP A 234 4.50 -12.58 17.44
CA ASP A 234 3.75 -13.61 18.18
C ASP A 234 2.33 -13.78 17.61
N LEU A 235 1.61 -12.67 17.40
CA LEU A 235 0.20 -12.68 17.00
C LEU A 235 -0.04 -13.07 15.53
N LEU A 236 0.91 -12.78 14.63
CA LEU A 236 0.85 -13.17 13.22
C LEU A 236 1.51 -14.54 12.95
N GLU A 237 1.98 -15.21 14.01
CA GLU A 237 2.65 -16.50 13.97
C GLU A 237 3.83 -16.52 12.99
N VAL A 238 4.64 -15.45 12.97
CA VAL A 238 5.74 -15.27 12.00
C VAL A 238 6.71 -16.46 12.00
N ASP A 239 7.05 -17.00 13.17
CA ASP A 239 7.93 -18.15 13.32
C ASP A 239 7.42 -19.42 12.63
N ARG A 240 6.10 -19.56 12.44
CA ARG A 240 5.51 -20.72 11.74
C ARG A 240 5.49 -20.54 10.22
N ARG A 241 5.76 -19.34 9.73
CA ARG A 241 5.68 -18.94 8.32
C ARG A 241 7.05 -18.81 7.65
N LEU A 242 8.13 -18.77 8.44
CA LEU A 242 9.54 -18.83 8.00
C LEU A 242 9.94 -20.25 7.63
#